data_AF-A0A0R2PJI0-F1
#
_entry.id   AF-A0A0R2PJI0-F1
#
_cell.length_a   1.000
_cell.length_b   1.000
_cell.length_c   1.000
_cell.angle_alpha   90.00
_cell.angle_beta   90.00
_cell.angle_gamma   90.00
#
_symmetry.space_group_name_H-M   'P 1'
#
loop_
_entity.id
_entity.type
_entity.pdbx_description
1 polymer ?
#
loop_
_entity_poly.entity_id
_entity_poly.type
_entity_poly.pdbx_seq_one_letter_code
_entity_poly.pdbx_strand_id
1 'polypeptide(L)'
;MDILNRILPWDGWGGRIMATVMATGNADMENAAVDLVNPRPDAKVLMIGCGPGVGVVAAACRASNGMAISLDPSAVMVERTRTR
;
A
#
# COMPACT_ATOMS: atom_id res chain seq x y z
N MET A 1 12.82 -12.55 -18.95
CA MET A 1 12.35 -11.64 -17.89
C MET A 1 10.91 -11.92 -17.46
N ASP A 2 9.99 -12.28 -18.37
CA ASP A 2 8.55 -12.48 -18.04
C ASP A 2 8.20 -13.64 -17.09
N ILE A 3 8.91 -14.77 -17.17
CA ILE A 3 8.59 -15.94 -16.33
C ILE A 3 9.03 -15.74 -14.88
N LEU A 4 10.16 -15.07 -14.65
CA LEU A 4 10.62 -14.75 -13.29
C LEU A 4 9.69 -13.74 -12.60
N ASN A 5 9.18 -12.73 -13.32
CA ASN A 5 8.20 -11.78 -12.76
C ASN A 5 6.84 -12.44 -12.45
N ARG A 6 6.45 -13.51 -13.14
CA ARG A 6 5.23 -14.28 -12.84
C ARG A 6 5.33 -15.17 -11.60
N ILE A 7 6.54 -15.45 -11.12
CA ILE A 7 6.82 -16.35 -9.99
C ILE A 7 7.37 -15.58 -8.78
N LEU A 8 7.90 -14.36 -8.98
CA LEU A 8 8.26 -13.46 -7.89
C LEU A 8 7.03 -13.19 -6.99
N PRO A 9 7.18 -13.28 -5.66
CA PRO A 9 6.04 -13.28 -4.73
C PRO A 9 5.28 -11.96 -4.69
N TRP A 10 5.82 -10.91 -5.31
CA TRP A 10 5.29 -9.55 -5.24
C TRP A 10 4.46 -9.16 -6.47
N ASP A 11 4.50 -9.91 -7.59
CA ASP A 11 3.81 -9.55 -8.84
C ASP A 11 3.08 -10.73 -9.52
N GLY A 12 2.35 -10.46 -10.59
CA GLY A 12 1.58 -11.49 -11.32
C GLY A 12 0.54 -12.20 -10.45
N TRP A 13 0.37 -13.52 -10.64
CA TRP A 13 -0.62 -14.30 -9.87
C TRP A 13 -0.19 -14.50 -8.42
N GLY A 14 1.10 -14.76 -8.16
CA GLY A 14 1.65 -14.87 -6.81
C GLY A 14 1.46 -13.58 -6.01
N GLY A 15 1.78 -12.44 -6.63
CA GLY A 15 1.57 -11.11 -6.05
C GLY A 15 0.11 -10.83 -5.71
N ARG A 16 -0.86 -11.31 -6.51
CA ARG A 16 -2.29 -11.11 -6.23
C ARG A 16 -2.75 -11.84 -4.97
N ILE A 17 -2.19 -13.03 -4.71
CA ILE A 17 -2.45 -13.80 -3.49
C ILE A 17 -1.74 -13.12 -2.32
N MET A 18 -0.46 -12.79 -2.47
CA MET A 18 0.33 -12.14 -1.43
C MET A 18 -0.24 -10.77 -1.04
N ALA A 19 -0.75 -9.98 -1.98
CA ALA A 19 -1.42 -8.72 -1.71
C ALA A 19 -2.60 -8.90 -0.75
N THR A 20 -3.41 -9.95 -0.93
CA THR A 20 -4.52 -10.27 -0.01
C THR A 20 -4.01 -10.67 1.36
N VAL A 21 -2.98 -11.52 1.42
CA VAL A 21 -2.36 -11.97 2.69
C VAL A 21 -1.75 -10.80 3.45
N MET A 22 -1.03 -9.91 2.77
CA MET A 22 -0.44 -8.71 3.36
C MET A 22 -1.50 -7.71 3.81
N ALA A 23 -2.57 -7.53 3.03
CA ALA A 23 -3.63 -6.57 3.34
C ALA A 23 -4.36 -6.91 4.64
N THR A 24 -4.37 -8.19 5.04
CA THR A 24 -4.95 -8.63 6.30
C THR A 24 -3.88 -8.80 7.38
N GLY A 25 -2.79 -9.50 7.08
CA GLY A 25 -1.72 -9.83 8.03
C GLY A 25 -0.93 -8.62 8.53
N ASN A 26 -0.85 -7.55 7.73
CA ASN A 26 -0.10 -6.34 8.10
C ASN A 26 -1.02 -5.16 8.44
N ALA A 27 -2.35 -5.32 8.38
CA ALA A 27 -3.27 -4.19 8.54
C ALA A 27 -3.07 -3.43 9.86
N ASP A 28 -2.91 -4.15 10.96
CA ASP A 28 -2.72 -3.55 12.27
C ASP A 28 -1.41 -2.75 12.35
N MET A 29 -0.32 -3.27 11.76
CA MET A 29 0.96 -2.56 11.70
C MET A 29 0.90 -1.32 10.81
N GLU A 30 0.24 -1.41 9.67
CA GLU A 30 0.07 -0.28 8.74
C GLU A 30 -0.75 0.84 9.37
N ASN A 31 -1.86 0.51 10.04
CA ASN A 31 -2.68 1.49 10.76
C ASN A 31 -1.90 2.09 11.94
N ALA A 32 -1.22 1.26 12.73
CA ALA A 32 -0.41 1.72 13.85
C ALA A 32 0.73 2.67 13.41
N ALA A 33 1.33 2.41 12.25
CA ALA A 33 2.35 3.29 11.68
C ALA A 33 1.77 4.66 11.31
N VAL A 34 0.59 4.70 10.67
CA VAL A 34 -0.09 5.97 10.36
C VAL A 34 -0.53 6.70 11.63
N ASP A 35 -0.99 5.98 12.64
CA ASP A 35 -1.36 6.54 13.95
C ASP A 35 -0.17 7.15 14.66
N LEU A 36 0.98 6.49 14.64
CA LEU A 36 2.21 6.99 15.24
C LEU A 36 2.71 8.27 14.55
N VAL A 37 2.64 8.32 13.22
CA VAL A 37 2.99 9.52 12.44
C VAL A 37 2.00 10.64 12.67
N ASN A 38 0.72 10.31 12.87
CA ASN A 38 -0.40 11.22 13.06
C ASN A 38 -0.43 12.38 12.04
N PRO A 39 -0.59 12.10 10.72
CA PRO A 39 -0.61 13.15 9.70
C PRO A 39 -1.70 14.18 9.99
N ARG A 40 -1.34 15.46 9.87
CA ARG A 40 -2.30 16.56 9.92
C ARG A 40 -3.26 16.49 8.72
N PRO A 41 -4.48 17.04 8.84
CA PRO A 41 -5.45 17.07 7.74
C PRO A 41 -4.92 17.66 6.43
N ASP A 42 -4.00 18.61 6.49
CA ASP A 42 -3.40 19.30 5.34
C ASP A 42 -2.04 18.72 4.90
N ALA A 43 -1.62 17.60 5.50
CA ALA A 43 -0.32 16.99 5.21
C ALA A 43 -0.23 16.44 3.78
N LYS A 44 1.00 16.46 3.24
CA LYS A 44 1.38 15.72 2.04
C LYS A 44 2.19 14.52 2.47
N VAL A 45 1.63 13.33 2.31
CA VAL A 45 2.23 12.06 2.72
C VAL A 45 2.75 11.32 1.50
N LEU A 46 3.99 10.85 1.55
CA LEU A 46 4.59 9.95 0.55
C LEU A 46 4.83 8.59 1.19
N MET A 47 4.25 7.55 0.61
CA MET A 47 4.48 6.16 1.01
C MET A 47 5.32 5.41 -0.01
N ILE A 48 6.43 4.84 0.45
CA ILE A 48 7.38 4.06 -0.35
C ILE A 48 7.19 2.58 -0.03
N GLY A 49 6.90 1.76 -1.05
CA GLY A 49 6.56 0.36 -0.87
C GLY A 49 5.16 0.20 -0.28
N CYS A 50 4.16 0.73 -0.99
CA CYS A 50 2.80 0.82 -0.44
C CYS A 50 2.06 -0.52 -0.34
N GLY A 51 2.61 -1.58 -0.94
CA GLY A 51 2.03 -2.91 -0.91
C GLY A 51 0.57 -2.88 -1.38
N PRO A 52 -0.36 -3.55 -0.68
CA PRO A 52 -1.76 -3.57 -1.08
C PRO A 52 -2.56 -2.32 -0.67
N GLY A 53 -1.93 -1.30 -0.08
CA GLY A 53 -2.55 0.02 0.11
C GLY A 53 -3.28 0.26 1.43
N VAL A 54 -3.11 -0.59 2.45
CA VAL A 54 -3.78 -0.40 3.76
C VAL A 54 -3.38 0.93 4.40
N GLY A 55 -2.08 1.17 4.56
CA GLY A 55 -1.57 2.42 5.13
C GLY A 55 -1.88 3.63 4.24
N VAL A 56 -2.01 3.45 2.93
CA VAL A 56 -2.34 4.54 1.99
C VAL A 56 -3.73 5.07 2.25
N VAL A 57 -4.70 4.17 2.41
CA VAL A 57 -6.08 4.54 2.76
C VAL A 57 -6.11 5.22 4.13
N ALA A 58 -5.42 4.65 5.12
CA ALA A 58 -5.36 5.24 6.46
C ALA A 58 -4.74 6.66 6.44
N ALA A 59 -3.64 6.84 5.71
CA ALA A 59 -2.97 8.13 5.55
C ALA A 59 -3.86 9.14 4.79
N ALA A 60 -4.55 8.71 3.73
CA ALA A 60 -5.47 9.55 2.97
C ALA A 60 -6.66 10.00 3.83
N CYS A 61 -7.21 9.12 4.68
CA CYS A 61 -8.25 9.49 5.63
C CYS A 61 -7.77 10.54 6.65
N ARG A 62 -6.50 10.46 7.10
CA ARG A 62 -5.92 11.45 8.03
C ARG A 62 -5.61 12.78 7.33
N ALA A 63 -5.04 12.74 6.13
CA ALA A 63 -4.72 13.91 5.31
C ALA A 63 -5.91 14.34 4.44
N SER A 64 -7.10 14.49 5.05
CA SER A 64 -8.37 14.70 4.36
C SER A 64 -8.48 15.97 3.51
N ASN A 65 -7.72 17.02 3.85
CA ASN A 65 -7.58 18.26 3.10
C ASN A 65 -6.21 18.39 2.42
N GLY A 66 -5.44 17.30 2.44
CA GLY A 66 -4.06 17.21 1.98
C GLY A 66 -3.95 16.23 0.82
N MET A 67 -2.88 15.44 0.81
CA MET A 67 -2.62 14.47 -0.25
C MET A 67 -1.81 13.29 0.28
N ALA A 68 -2.22 12.08 -0.10
CA ALA A 68 -1.41 10.88 0.07
C ALA A 68 -1.00 10.35 -1.30
N ILE A 69 0.30 10.29 -1.57
CA ILE A 69 0.89 9.67 -2.76
C ILE A 69 1.60 8.39 -2.32
N SER A 70 1.52 7.37 -3.16
CA SER A 70 2.17 6.09 -2.88
C SER A 70 2.81 5.50 -4.13
N LEU A 71 3.85 4.69 -3.94
CA LEU A 71 4.55 3.98 -4.99
C LEU A 71 5.01 2.60 -4.53
N ASP A 72 4.99 1.66 -5.46
CA ASP A 72 5.48 0.30 -5.26
C ASP A 72 6.10 -0.20 -6.57
N PRO A 73 7.23 -0.93 -6.54
CA PRO A 73 7.80 -1.53 -7.74
C PRO A 73 6.89 -2.59 -8.38
N SER A 74 5.97 -3.18 -7.62
CA SER A 74 5.01 -4.17 -8.14
C SER A 74 3.80 -3.51 -8.77
N ALA A 75 3.55 -3.85 -10.04
CA ALA A 75 2.36 -3.39 -10.74
C ALA A 75 1.07 -3.93 -10.08
N VAL A 76 1.11 -5.16 -9.56
CA VAL A 76 -0.01 -5.75 -8.81
C VAL A 76 -0.30 -4.97 -7.52
N MET A 77 0.72 -4.56 -6.78
CA MET A 77 0.55 -3.79 -5.54
C MET A 77 -0.04 -2.41 -5.81
N VAL A 78 0.44 -1.72 -6.85
CA VAL A 78 -0.13 -0.44 -7.30
C VAL A 78 -1.61 -0.61 -7.70
N GLU A 79 -1.93 -1.64 -8.48
CA GLU A 79 -3.31 -1.92 -8.89
C GLU A 79 -4.21 -2.21 -7.68
N ARG A 80 -3.74 -3.05 -6.75
CA ARG A 80 -4.46 -3.38 -5.53
C ARG A 80 -4.73 -2.15 -4.68
N THR A 81 -3.72 -1.31 -4.49
CA THR A 81 -3.83 -0.03 -3.78
C THR A 81 -4.86 0.89 -4.43
N ARG A 82 -4.89 0.99 -5.77
CA ARG A 82 -5.87 1.82 -6.49
C ARG A 82 -7.31 1.37 -6.31
N THR A 83 -7.53 0.07 -6.19
CA THR A 83 -8.87 -0.52 -6.07
C THR A 83 -9.37 -0.65 -4.64
N ARG A 84 -8.58 -0.22 -3.65
CA ARG A 84 -8.90 -0.31 -2.23
C ARG A 84 -9.60 0.94 -1.74
#